data_AF-A0A1Q9PD79-F1
#
_entry.id   AF-A0A1Q9PD79-F1
#
_cell.length_a   1.000
_cell.length_b   1.000
_cell.length_c   1.000
_cell.angle_alpha   90.00
_cell.angle_beta   90.00
_cell.angle_gamma   90.00
#
_symmetry.space_group_name_H-M   'P 1'
#
loop_
_entity.id
_entity.type
_entity.pdbx_description
1 polymer ?
#
loop_
_entity_poly.entity_id
_entity_poly.type
_entity_poly.pdbx_seq_one_letter_code
_entity_poly.pdbx_strand_id
1 'polypeptide(L)'
;MTAETVELKFDQEEIDKAEEEYKKLRLDPAQQDMVDSITKIMNNLVPIPEAAVKGFTWKVMSNWQRMRRITITELNNRPLRDRIEVTKEMIKQAKKFFVSLLSESTPEQREILERKFDTVLKQSSEFLKN
;
A
#
# COMPACT_ATOMS: atom_id res chain seq x y z
N MET A 1 0.45 -8.79 -34.39
CA MET A 1 1.02 -8.71 -33.04
C MET A 1 -0.13 -8.58 -32.06
N THR A 2 -0.50 -9.65 -31.40
CA THR A 2 -1.39 -9.59 -30.23
C THR A 2 -0.64 -8.83 -29.14
N ALA A 3 -1.24 -7.76 -28.61
CA ALA A 3 -0.67 -7.03 -27.48
C ALA A 3 -0.56 -8.03 -26.31
N GLU A 4 0.65 -8.49 -26.02
CA GLU A 4 0.92 -9.18 -24.77
C GLU A 4 0.59 -8.19 -23.65
N THR A 5 -0.44 -8.49 -22.88
CA THR A 5 -0.78 -7.74 -21.67
C THR A 5 0.42 -7.84 -20.74
N VAL A 6 1.16 -6.74 -20.56
CA VAL A 6 2.33 -6.71 -19.68
C VAL A 6 1.89 -7.09 -18.26
N GLU A 7 2.34 -8.24 -17.80
CA GLU A 7 2.03 -8.78 -16.49
C GLU A 7 2.93 -8.15 -15.42
N LEU A 8 2.35 -7.80 -14.26
CA LEU A 8 3.13 -7.33 -13.10
C LEU A 8 3.75 -8.53 -12.40
N LYS A 9 5.07 -8.64 -12.46
CA LYS A 9 5.83 -9.65 -11.72
C LYS A 9 6.51 -9.02 -10.52
N PHE A 10 6.25 -9.59 -9.36
CA PHE A 10 6.81 -9.15 -8.08
C PHE A 10 7.87 -10.15 -7.62
N ASP A 11 8.83 -9.67 -6.83
CA ASP A 11 9.84 -10.50 -6.20
C ASP A 11 9.18 -11.48 -5.21
N GLN A 12 9.29 -12.78 -5.50
CA GLN A 12 8.66 -13.83 -4.72
C GLN A 12 9.28 -13.98 -3.32
N GLU A 13 10.59 -13.75 -3.18
CA GLU A 13 11.26 -13.84 -1.88
C GLU A 13 10.73 -12.75 -0.93
N GLU A 14 10.56 -11.53 -1.44
CA GLU A 14 9.98 -10.44 -0.65
C GLU A 14 8.50 -10.68 -0.32
N ILE A 15 7.73 -11.33 -1.21
CA ILE A 15 6.34 -11.75 -0.93
C ILE A 15 6.31 -12.75 0.22
N ASP A 16 7.05 -13.86 0.11
CA ASP A 16 7.07 -14.94 1.09
C ASP A 16 7.49 -14.41 2.46
N LYS A 17 8.51 -13.56 2.49
CA LYS A 17 8.97 -12.89 3.70
C LYS A 17 7.89 -12.00 4.32
N ALA A 18 7.16 -11.22 3.51
CA ALA A 18 6.10 -10.36 4.02
C ALA A 18 4.94 -11.16 4.62
N GLU A 19 4.58 -12.30 4.03
CA GLU A 19 3.58 -13.20 4.61
C GLU A 19 4.01 -13.73 5.97
N GLU A 20 5.25 -14.22 6.07
CA GLU A 20 5.80 -14.77 7.31
C GLU A 20 5.97 -13.70 8.40
N GLU A 21 6.37 -12.49 8.02
CA GLU A 21 6.41 -11.34 8.93
C GLU A 21 5.01 -11.00 9.42
N TYR A 22 4.00 -10.94 8.53
CA TYR A 22 2.63 -10.60 8.90
C TYR A 22 2.02 -11.62 9.89
N LYS A 23 2.24 -12.92 9.68
CA LYS A 23 1.77 -13.98 10.59
C LYS A 23 2.27 -13.82 12.03
N LYS A 24 3.41 -13.16 12.23
CA LYS A 24 4.03 -12.93 13.54
C LYS A 24 3.60 -11.62 14.18
N LEU A 25 2.99 -10.71 13.41
CA LEU A 25 2.54 -9.42 13.91
C LEU A 25 1.37 -9.57 14.88
N ARG A 26 1.40 -8.76 15.92
CA ARG A 26 0.28 -8.58 16.85
C ARG A 26 -0.18 -7.14 16.74
N LEU A 27 -1.23 -6.93 15.97
CA LEU A 27 -1.87 -5.64 15.79
C LEU A 27 -3.00 -5.50 16.81
N ASP A 28 -3.17 -4.30 17.36
CA ASP A 28 -4.40 -4.00 18.10
C ASP A 28 -5.61 -3.91 17.14
N PRO A 29 -6.85 -3.93 17.64
CA PRO A 29 -8.04 -3.91 16.78
C PRO A 29 -8.10 -2.73 15.81
N ALA A 30 -7.69 -1.53 16.25
CA ALA A 30 -7.75 -0.33 15.41
C ALA A 30 -6.68 -0.37 14.29
N GLN A 31 -5.49 -0.91 14.60
CA GLN A 31 -4.45 -1.17 13.62
C GLN A 31 -4.90 -2.23 12.61
N GLN A 32 -5.52 -3.32 13.10
CA GLN A 32 -6.02 -4.41 12.25
C GLN A 32 -7.09 -3.90 11.28
N ASP A 33 -8.08 -3.14 11.77
CA ASP A 33 -9.14 -2.55 10.94
C ASP A 33 -8.58 -1.63 9.84
N MET A 34 -7.55 -0.84 10.17
CA MET A 34 -6.89 0.04 9.20
C MET A 34 -6.12 -0.76 8.15
N VAL A 35 -5.35 -1.77 8.57
CA VAL A 35 -4.63 -2.67 7.65
C VAL A 35 -5.59 -3.40 6.72
N ASP A 36 -6.68 -3.97 7.25
CA ASP A 36 -7.67 -4.69 6.44
C ASP A 36 -8.37 -3.77 5.43
N SER A 37 -8.70 -2.53 5.83
CA SER A 37 -9.33 -1.55 4.95
C SER A 37 -8.41 -1.15 3.79
N ILE A 38 -7.13 -0.91 4.05
CA ILE A 38 -6.14 -0.58 3.01
C ILE A 38 -5.88 -1.80 2.12
N THR A 39 -5.76 -2.98 2.71
CA THR A 39 -5.51 -4.24 1.99
C THR A 39 -6.62 -4.53 0.98
N LYS A 40 -7.89 -4.31 1.33
CA LYS A 40 -9.01 -4.44 0.38
C LYS A 40 -8.85 -3.57 -0.86
N ILE A 41 -8.35 -2.35 -0.71
CA ILE A 41 -8.07 -1.45 -1.84
C ILE A 41 -6.90 -2.01 -2.66
N MET A 42 -5.83 -2.42 -1.97
CA MET A 42 -4.57 -2.87 -2.58
C MET A 42 -4.68 -4.21 -3.32
N ASN A 43 -5.47 -5.17 -2.82
CA ASN A 43 -5.70 -6.47 -3.47
C ASN A 43 -6.29 -6.34 -4.88
N ASN A 44 -7.01 -5.24 -5.16
CA ASN A 44 -7.52 -4.98 -6.51
C ASN A 44 -6.45 -4.41 -7.45
N LEU A 45 -5.31 -3.96 -6.92
CA LEU A 45 -4.24 -3.31 -7.68
C LEU A 45 -3.11 -4.27 -8.01
N VAL A 46 -2.72 -5.09 -7.03
CA VAL A 46 -1.56 -5.96 -7.11
C VAL A 46 -1.97 -7.44 -7.07
N PRO A 47 -1.54 -8.26 -8.05
CA PRO A 47 -1.84 -9.69 -8.10
C PRO A 47 -0.90 -10.49 -7.18
N ILE A 48 -0.92 -10.22 -5.87
CA ILE A 48 -0.13 -10.96 -4.87
C ILE A 48 -1.03 -11.43 -3.72
N PRO A 49 -0.62 -12.42 -2.91
CA PRO A 49 -1.42 -12.94 -1.82
C PRO A 49 -1.81 -11.86 -0.79
N GLU A 50 -3.04 -11.93 -0.29
CA GLU A 50 -3.58 -10.95 0.67
C GLU A 50 -2.70 -10.81 1.92
N ALA A 51 -2.14 -11.92 2.43
CA ALA A 51 -1.25 -11.89 3.59
C ALA A 51 0.01 -11.05 3.34
N ALA A 52 0.58 -11.13 2.13
CA ALA A 52 1.73 -10.31 1.73
C ALA A 52 1.33 -8.84 1.62
N VAL A 53 0.16 -8.54 1.03
CA VAL A 53 -0.38 -7.17 0.98
C VAL A 53 -0.56 -6.60 2.37
N LYS A 54 -1.05 -7.38 3.35
CA LYS A 54 -1.17 -6.94 4.74
C LYS A 54 0.20 -6.66 5.37
N GLY A 55 1.17 -7.56 5.18
CA GLY A 55 2.55 -7.37 5.63
C GLY A 55 3.18 -6.08 5.08
N PHE A 56 3.06 -5.86 3.77
CA PHE A 56 3.55 -4.66 3.10
C PHE A 56 2.81 -3.39 3.55
N THR A 57 1.50 -3.45 3.70
CA THR A 57 0.68 -2.35 4.22
C THR A 57 1.18 -1.92 5.59
N TRP A 58 1.36 -2.88 6.51
CA TRP A 58 1.89 -2.60 7.83
C TRP A 58 3.32 -2.05 7.79
N LYS A 59 4.18 -2.57 6.92
CA LYS A 59 5.56 -2.08 6.73
C LYS A 59 5.57 -0.61 6.30
N VAL A 60 4.75 -0.24 5.32
CA VAL A 60 4.60 1.15 4.86
C VAL A 60 4.07 2.04 5.98
N MET A 61 3.01 1.62 6.68
CA MET A 61 2.44 2.38 7.80
C MET A 61 3.45 2.55 8.93
N SER A 62 4.16 1.49 9.32
CA SER A 62 5.18 1.54 10.37
C SER A 62 6.34 2.46 10.01
N ASN A 63 6.78 2.43 8.76
CA ASN A 63 7.82 3.32 8.27
C ASN A 63 7.36 4.78 8.30
N TRP A 64 6.13 5.06 7.85
CA TRP A 64 5.54 6.40 7.93
C TRP A 64 5.45 6.90 9.37
N GLN A 65 4.95 6.06 10.30
CA GLN A 65 4.86 6.40 11.72
C GLN A 65 6.23 6.75 12.32
N ARG A 66 7.28 5.98 11.98
CA ARG A 66 8.67 6.24 12.40
C ARG A 66 9.21 7.55 11.83
N MET A 67 8.99 7.80 10.54
CA MET A 67 9.45 9.02 9.86
C MET A 67 8.79 10.27 10.45
N ARG A 68 7.49 10.19 10.75
CA ARG A 68 6.71 11.33 11.24
C ARG A 68 6.67 11.45 12.76
N ARG A 69 7.10 10.41 13.48
CA ARG A 69 6.98 10.30 14.95
C ARG A 69 5.53 10.51 15.42
N ILE A 70 4.59 9.93 14.67
CA ILE A 70 3.15 9.99 14.92
C ILE A 70 2.61 8.58 14.85
N THR A 71 1.82 8.18 15.84
CA THR A 71 1.11 6.89 15.85
C THR A 71 -0.20 6.95 15.08
N ILE A 72 -0.74 5.81 14.66
CA ILE A 72 -2.09 5.74 14.06
C ILE A 72 -3.16 6.28 15.02
N THR A 73 -3.05 5.99 16.32
CA THR A 73 -3.99 6.49 17.33
C THR A 73 -3.96 8.01 17.42
N GLU A 74 -2.78 8.63 17.40
CA GLU A 74 -2.66 10.09 17.36
C GLU A 74 -3.21 10.67 16.06
N LEU A 75 -2.96 10.01 14.91
CA LEU A 75 -3.50 10.43 13.62
C LEU A 75 -5.04 10.46 13.63
N ASN A 76 -5.69 9.47 14.24
CA ASN A 76 -7.15 9.40 14.31
C ASN A 76 -7.79 10.60 15.03
N ASN A 77 -7.05 11.20 15.97
CA ASN A 77 -7.49 12.37 16.73
C ASN A 77 -7.18 13.71 16.03
N ARG A 78 -6.50 13.69 14.87
CA ARG A 78 -6.21 14.90 14.10
C ARG A 78 -7.41 15.35 13.25
N PRO A 79 -7.46 16.63 12.85
CA PRO A 79 -8.46 17.13 11.92
C PRO A 79 -8.55 16.29 10.64
N LEU A 80 -9.74 16.18 10.06
CA LEU A 80 -9.98 15.41 8.84
C LEU A 80 -8.99 15.78 7.73
N ARG A 81 -8.72 17.08 7.54
CA ARG A 81 -7.74 17.56 6.55
C ARG A 81 -6.35 16.95 6.73
N ASP A 82 -5.86 16.86 7.96
CA ASP A 82 -4.54 16.29 8.24
C ASP A 82 -4.52 14.80 7.94
N ARG A 83 -5.59 14.08 8.33
CA ARG A 83 -5.75 12.65 8.04
C ARG A 83 -5.76 12.39 6.53
N ILE A 84 -6.40 13.25 5.75
CA ILE A 84 -6.41 13.18 4.28
C ILE A 84 -4.99 13.33 3.71
N GLU A 85 -4.24 14.34 4.13
CA GLU A 85 -2.89 14.57 3.63
C GLU A 85 -1.93 13.44 4.00
N VAL A 86 -2.08 12.89 5.20
CA VAL A 86 -1.32 11.71 5.63
C VAL A 86 -1.66 10.49 4.77
N THR A 87 -2.94 10.23 4.49
CA THR A 87 -3.34 9.14 3.60
C THR A 87 -2.72 9.29 2.20
N LYS A 88 -2.73 10.50 1.62
CA LYS A 88 -2.06 10.76 0.34
C LYS A 88 -0.56 10.49 0.40
N GLU A 89 0.08 10.87 1.51
CA GLU A 89 1.50 10.60 1.71
C GLU A 89 1.78 9.09 1.80
N MET A 90 1.00 8.35 2.58
CA MET A 90 1.12 6.89 2.70
C MET A 90 0.91 6.20 1.35
N ILE A 91 -0.08 6.61 0.55
CA ILE A 91 -0.29 6.07 -0.81
C ILE A 91 0.93 6.33 -1.70
N LYS A 92 1.52 7.53 -1.63
CA LYS A 92 2.75 7.84 -2.38
C LYS A 92 3.94 6.98 -1.94
N GLN A 93 4.07 6.70 -0.65
CA GLN A 93 5.11 5.81 -0.12
C GLN A 93 4.85 4.36 -0.55
N ALA A 94 3.61 3.89 -0.48
CA ALA A 94 3.21 2.58 -0.97
C ALA A 94 3.53 2.43 -2.46
N LYS A 95 3.19 3.41 -3.30
CA LYS A 95 3.53 3.42 -4.73
C LYS A 95 5.02 3.18 -4.96
N LYS A 96 5.88 3.96 -4.31
CA LYS A 96 7.34 3.81 -4.42
C LYS A 96 7.82 2.44 -3.95
N PHE A 97 7.26 1.95 -2.85
CA PHE A 97 7.59 0.65 -2.28
C PHE A 97 7.22 -0.50 -3.22
N PHE A 98 5.98 -0.55 -3.71
CA PHE A 98 5.54 -1.61 -4.62
C PHE A 98 6.26 -1.56 -5.98
N VAL A 99 6.62 -0.38 -6.48
CA VAL A 99 7.50 -0.26 -7.66
C VAL A 99 8.87 -0.89 -7.41
N SER A 100 9.43 -0.73 -6.21
CA SER A 100 10.70 -1.38 -5.85
C SER A 100 10.63 -2.89 -5.67
N LEU A 101 9.41 -3.44 -5.54
CA LEU A 101 9.18 -4.89 -5.44
C LEU A 101 9.01 -5.57 -6.79
N LEU A 102 9.04 -4.84 -7.90
CA LEU A 102 8.98 -5.43 -9.24
C LEU A 102 10.29 -6.16 -9.56
N SER A 103 10.19 -7.45 -9.88
CA SER A 103 11.35 -8.33 -10.06
C SER A 103 12.28 -7.89 -11.19
N GLU A 104 11.69 -7.48 -12.32
CA GLU A 104 12.42 -7.03 -13.52
C GLU A 104 12.34 -5.52 -13.69
N SER A 105 11.38 -4.87 -13.03
CA SER A 105 11.30 -3.41 -12.93
C SER A 105 11.30 -2.70 -14.31
N THR A 106 10.70 -3.31 -15.34
CA THR A 106 10.66 -2.72 -16.69
C THR A 106 9.90 -1.40 -16.69
N PRO A 107 10.20 -0.46 -17.60
CA PRO A 107 9.46 0.79 -17.71
C PRO A 107 7.94 0.60 -17.81
N GLU A 108 7.49 -0.42 -18.55
CA GLU A 108 6.08 -0.72 -18.76
C GLU A 108 5.40 -1.24 -17.48
N GLN A 109 6.06 -2.14 -16.74
CA GLN A 109 5.53 -2.63 -15.45
C GLN A 109 5.44 -1.49 -14.43
N ARG A 110 6.46 -0.64 -14.37
CA ARG A 110 6.47 0.56 -13.51
C ARG A 110 5.31 1.48 -13.85
N GLU A 111 5.12 1.79 -15.14
CA GLU A 111 4.06 2.68 -15.59
C GLU A 111 2.66 2.12 -15.27
N ILE A 112 2.42 0.83 -15.52
CA ILE A 112 1.14 0.18 -15.19
C ILE A 112 0.84 0.29 -13.70
N LEU A 113 1.84 -0.03 -12.85
CA LEU A 113 1.67 0.02 -11.42
C LEU A 113 1.45 1.46 -10.93
N GLU A 114 2.22 2.42 -11.44
CA GLU A 114 2.07 3.83 -11.10
C GLU A 114 0.68 4.36 -11.47
N ARG A 115 0.17 4.04 -12.67
CA ARG A 115 -1.19 4.42 -13.10
C ARG A 115 -2.28 3.81 -12.21
N LYS A 116 -2.10 2.57 -11.75
CA LYS A 116 -3.03 1.94 -10.79
C LYS A 116 -3.06 2.69 -9.46
N PHE A 117 -1.90 3.06 -8.92
CA PHE A 117 -1.82 3.87 -7.69
C PHE A 117 -2.36 5.28 -7.86
N ASP A 118 -2.11 5.94 -8.99
CA ASP A 118 -2.60 7.29 -9.26
C ASP A 118 -4.14 7.29 -9.38
N THR A 119 -4.72 6.21 -9.91
CA THR A 119 -6.19 6.00 -9.91
C THR A 119 -6.75 5.94 -8.49
N VAL A 120 -6.10 5.19 -7.59
CA VAL A 120 -6.51 5.10 -6.18
C VAL A 120 -6.35 6.44 -5.46
N LEU A 121 -5.27 7.16 -5.74
CA LEU A 121 -5.05 8.50 -5.19
C LEU A 121 -6.13 9.49 -5.63
N LYS A 122 -6.57 9.39 -6.90
CA LYS A 122 -7.68 10.20 -7.42
C LYS A 122 -9.01 9.84 -6.76
N GLN A 123 -9.37 8.56 -6.71
CA GLN A 123 -10.62 8.08 -6.11
C GLN A 123 -10.71 8.41 -4.62
N SER A 124 -9.62 8.19 -3.86
CA SER A 124 -9.54 8.57 -2.45
C SER A 124 -9.69 10.09 -2.28
N SER A 125 -9.08 10.90 -3.14
CA SER A 125 -9.24 12.36 -3.10
C SER A 125 -10.65 12.83 -3.44
N GLU A 126 -11.41 12.10 -4.26
CA GLU A 126 -12.81 12.41 -4.58
C GLU A 126 -13.74 11.99 -3.42
N PHE A 127 -13.52 10.82 -2.83
CA PHE A 127 -14.27 10.35 -1.65
C PHE A 127 -14.09 11.29 -0.45
N LEU A 128 -12.89 11.84 -0.25
CA LEU A 128 -12.55 12.71 0.88
C LEU A 128 -13.00 14.17 0.70
N LYS A 129 -13.61 14.53 -0.45
CA LYS A 129 -14.22 15.85 -0.71
C LYS A 129 -15.72 15.90 -0.43
N ASN A 130 -16.38 14.74 -0.31
CA ASN A 130 -17.79 14.60 0.01
C ASN A 130 -17.98 14.35 1.52
#